data_AF-A0A2S9FNR3-F1
#
_entry.id   AF-A0A2S9FNR3-F1
#
_cell.length_a   1.000
_cell.length_b   1.000
_cell.length_c   1.000
_cell.angle_alpha   90.00
_cell.angle_beta   90.00
_cell.angle_gamma   90.00
#
_symmetry.space_group_name_H-M   'P 1'
#
loop_
_entity.id
_entity.type
_entity.pdbx_description
1 polymer ?
#
loop_
_entity_poly.entity_id
_entity_poly.type
_entity_poly.pdbx_seq_one_letter_code
_entity_poly.pdbx_strand_id
1 'polypeptide(L)'
;LTDDTWMLTMGDRPVDALWGVGPKTTKKLGAMGITTVADLAATDSTLLTSVFGPTTGLWILLLAKGGGDSVVSAQPWVPRSRSHVVTFAEDLTDRSAMDSAVVDLARRTLTEVVEQQRTV
;
A
#
# COMPACT_ATOMS: atom_id res chain seq x y z
N LEU A 1 13.61 -1.13 17.92
CA LEU A 1 14.12 -2.44 17.45
C LEU A 1 15.44 -2.18 16.76
N THR A 2 16.39 -3.07 16.97
CA THR A 2 17.72 -3.05 16.32
C THR A 2 17.85 -4.31 15.46
N ASP A 3 18.85 -4.35 14.59
CA ASP A 3 19.15 -5.54 13.79
C ASP A 3 19.29 -6.80 14.66
N ASP A 4 19.99 -6.67 15.80
CA ASP A 4 20.22 -7.76 16.76
C ASP A 4 18.94 -8.27 17.44
N THR A 5 17.93 -7.42 17.61
CA THR A 5 16.69 -7.75 18.35
C THR A 5 15.49 -8.01 17.43
N TRP A 6 15.64 -7.74 16.13
CA TRP A 6 14.55 -7.79 15.17
C TRP A 6 13.94 -9.19 15.08
N MET A 7 14.73 -10.21 14.73
CA MET A 7 14.23 -11.57 14.57
C MET A 7 13.71 -12.17 15.88
N LEU A 8 14.38 -11.86 17.00
CA LEU A 8 13.91 -12.30 18.32
C LEU A 8 12.54 -11.71 18.69
N THR A 9 12.19 -10.51 18.20
CA THR A 9 10.93 -9.85 18.53
C THR A 9 9.83 -10.07 17.49
N MET A 10 10.21 -10.16 16.21
CA MET A 10 9.28 -10.20 15.08
C MET A 10 9.15 -11.59 14.47
N GLY A 11 10.13 -12.48 14.64
CA GLY A 11 10.23 -13.75 13.92
C GLY A 11 8.95 -14.58 13.96
N ASP A 12 8.40 -14.80 15.16
CA ASP A 12 7.20 -15.62 15.38
C ASP A 12 5.88 -14.89 15.10
N ARG A 13 5.92 -13.59 14.78
CA ARG A 13 4.73 -12.81 14.48
C ARG A 13 4.20 -13.16 13.09
N PRO A 14 2.88 -13.05 12.87
CA PRO A 14 2.32 -13.19 11.54
C PRO A 14 2.86 -12.13 10.58
N VAL A 15 2.90 -12.44 9.28
CA VAL A 15 3.46 -11.55 8.25
C VAL A 15 2.74 -10.20 8.12
N ASP A 16 1.48 -10.09 8.55
CA ASP A 16 0.73 -8.82 8.59
C ASP A 16 1.16 -7.88 9.73
N ALA A 17 2.04 -8.33 10.62
CA ALA A 17 2.72 -7.44 11.57
C ALA A 17 3.73 -6.51 10.87
N LEU A 18 4.13 -6.80 9.63
CA LEU A 18 5.01 -5.95 8.84
C LEU A 18 4.22 -4.79 8.21
N TRP A 19 4.72 -3.56 8.39
CA TRP A 19 4.11 -2.38 7.80
C TRP A 19 4.18 -2.45 6.26
N GLY A 20 3.02 -2.38 5.60
CA GLY A 20 2.90 -2.55 4.14
C GLY A 20 2.50 -3.96 3.69
N VAL A 21 2.42 -4.94 4.60
CA VAL A 21 1.87 -6.27 4.32
C VAL A 21 0.42 -6.34 4.78
N GLY A 22 -0.51 -6.21 3.83
CA GLY A 22 -1.95 -6.25 4.11
C GLY A 22 -2.59 -7.64 3.94
N PRO A 23 -3.90 -7.79 4.23
CA PRO A 23 -4.60 -9.08 4.27
C PRO A 23 -4.51 -9.90 2.99
N LYS A 24 -4.49 -9.26 1.81
CA LYS A 24 -4.34 -9.95 0.52
C LYS A 24 -2.96 -10.58 0.36
N THR A 25 -1.91 -9.86 0.77
CA THR A 25 -0.53 -10.35 0.74
C THR A 25 -0.37 -11.49 1.74
N THR A 26 -0.88 -11.32 2.96
CA THR A 26 -0.89 -12.36 4.00
C THR A 26 -1.58 -13.64 3.54
N LYS A 27 -2.77 -13.53 2.94
CA LYS A 27 -3.48 -14.68 2.38
C LYS A 27 -2.66 -15.39 1.29
N LYS A 28 -1.99 -14.64 0.41
CA LYS A 28 -1.19 -15.20 -0.67
C LYS A 28 0.07 -15.91 -0.14
N LEU A 29 0.74 -15.31 0.86
CA LEU A 29 1.86 -15.92 1.58
C LEU A 29 1.44 -17.19 2.33
N GLY A 30 0.30 -17.14 3.04
CA GLY A 30 -0.23 -18.30 3.75
C GLY A 30 -0.57 -19.47 2.81
N ALA A 31 -1.06 -19.20 1.60
CA ALA A 31 -1.27 -20.23 0.58
C ALA A 31 0.03 -20.89 0.09
N MET A 32 1.19 -20.26 0.33
CA MET A 32 2.52 -20.80 0.06
C MET A 32 3.17 -21.42 1.31
N GLY A 33 2.44 -21.50 2.44
CA GLY A 33 2.97 -21.99 3.72
C GLY A 33 3.80 -20.97 4.49
N ILE A 34 3.85 -19.72 4.05
CA ILE A 34 4.61 -18.65 4.70
C ILE A 34 3.67 -17.91 5.64
N THR A 35 3.84 -18.13 6.95
CA THR A 35 2.89 -17.62 7.95
C THR A 35 3.53 -16.64 8.92
N THR A 36 4.83 -16.77 9.18
CA THR A 36 5.58 -15.93 10.10
C THR A 36 6.56 -14.98 9.39
N VAL A 37 7.02 -13.94 10.09
CA VAL A 37 8.08 -13.06 9.59
C VAL A 37 9.38 -13.84 9.34
N ALA A 38 9.70 -14.82 10.19
CA ALA A 38 10.86 -15.69 10.01
C ALA A 38 10.77 -16.53 8.73
N ASP A 39 9.60 -17.13 8.46
CA ASP A 39 9.35 -17.88 7.22
C ASP A 39 9.60 -16.99 6.00
N LEU A 40 9.04 -15.77 6.02
CA LEU A 40 9.16 -14.82 4.92
C LEU A 40 10.61 -14.38 4.72
N ALA A 41 11.35 -14.11 5.80
CA ALA A 41 12.75 -13.70 5.75
C ALA A 41 13.70 -14.80 5.23
N ALA A 42 13.32 -16.07 5.39
CA ALA A 42 14.05 -17.24 4.89
C ALA A 42 13.62 -17.68 3.47
N THR A 43 12.56 -17.06 2.91
CA THR A 43 12.02 -17.45 1.60
C THR A 43 12.95 -17.02 0.45
N ASP A 44 13.03 -17.88 -0.57
CA ASP A 44 13.74 -17.59 -1.80
C ASP A 44 13.17 -16.36 -2.55
N SER A 45 14.04 -15.44 -2.95
CA SER A 45 13.65 -14.20 -3.62
C SER A 45 13.06 -14.44 -5.01
N THR A 46 13.46 -15.48 -5.73
CA THR A 46 12.89 -15.87 -7.03
C THR A 46 11.44 -16.33 -6.87
N LEU A 47 11.13 -17.07 -5.79
CA LEU A 47 9.77 -17.46 -5.47
C LEU A 47 8.90 -16.22 -5.20
N LEU A 48 9.35 -15.31 -4.33
CA LEU A 48 8.59 -14.09 -4.01
C LEU A 48 8.40 -13.18 -5.23
N THR A 49 9.43 -13.01 -6.06
CA THR A 49 9.33 -12.17 -7.26
C THR A 49 8.45 -12.79 -8.34
N SER A 50 8.41 -14.11 -8.49
CA SER A 50 7.48 -14.79 -9.40
C SER A 50 6.01 -14.59 -9.01
N VAL A 51 5.74 -14.48 -7.71
CA VAL A 51 4.38 -14.40 -7.16
C VAL A 51 3.90 -12.94 -7.04
N PHE A 52 4.75 -12.04 -6.57
CA PHE A 52 4.38 -10.66 -6.25
C PHE A 52 4.93 -9.63 -7.25
N GLY A 53 5.74 -10.08 -8.21
CA GLY A 53 6.49 -9.21 -9.11
C GLY A 53 7.84 -8.79 -8.52
N PRO A 54 8.75 -8.26 -9.36
CA PRO A 54 10.14 -8.00 -8.98
C PRO A 54 10.26 -7.00 -7.83
N THR A 55 9.52 -5.88 -7.88
CA THR A 55 9.61 -4.85 -6.86
C THR A 55 8.97 -5.29 -5.54
N THR A 56 7.71 -5.72 -5.58
CA THR A 56 6.98 -6.08 -4.35
C THR A 56 7.56 -7.32 -3.69
N GLY A 57 7.97 -8.33 -4.46
CA GLY A 57 8.57 -9.55 -3.92
C GLY A 57 9.87 -9.28 -3.16
N LEU A 58 10.74 -8.41 -3.71
CA LEU A 58 11.96 -7.99 -3.01
C LEU A 58 11.67 -7.07 -1.83
N TRP A 59 10.67 -6.18 -1.95
CA TRP A 59 10.29 -5.27 -0.88
C TRP A 59 9.77 -5.99 0.36
N ILE A 60 8.86 -6.96 0.21
CA ILE A 60 8.35 -7.72 1.37
C ILE A 60 9.44 -8.57 2.03
N LEU A 61 10.41 -9.06 1.25
CA LEU A 61 11.59 -9.76 1.78
C LEU A 61 12.50 -8.82 2.58
N LEU A 62 12.70 -7.59 2.07
CA LEU A 62 13.46 -6.54 2.77
C LEU A 62 12.79 -6.19 4.10
N LEU A 63 11.48 -5.96 4.10
CA LEU A 63 10.70 -5.67 5.32
C LEU A 63 10.81 -6.81 6.35
N ALA A 64 10.71 -8.06 5.90
CA ALA A 64 10.82 -9.22 6.78
C ALA A 64 12.20 -9.30 7.46
N LYS A 65 13.26 -8.84 6.79
CA LYS A 65 14.62 -8.75 7.33
C LYS A 65 14.86 -7.49 8.19
N GLY A 66 13.84 -6.68 8.43
CA GLY A 66 13.93 -5.46 9.26
C GLY A 66 14.41 -4.23 8.49
N GLY A 67 14.54 -4.34 7.17
CA GLY A 67 14.91 -3.21 6.31
C GLY A 67 13.72 -2.33 5.93
N GLY A 68 14.01 -1.17 5.36
CA GLY A 68 13.04 -0.19 4.90
C GLY A 68 13.73 1.11 4.47
N ASP A 69 12.95 2.12 4.16
CA ASP A 69 13.50 3.45 3.86
C ASP A 69 14.15 4.04 5.12
N SER A 70 15.42 4.45 5.01
CA SER A 70 16.21 5.00 6.12
C SER A 70 16.28 6.53 6.12
N VAL A 71 15.85 7.16 5.03
CA VAL A 71 15.95 8.60 4.83
C VAL A 71 14.71 9.30 5.39
N VAL A 72 14.91 10.13 6.41
CA VAL A 72 13.89 11.05 6.92
C VAL A 72 14.03 12.39 6.21
N SER A 73 13.00 12.80 5.46
CA SER A 73 12.98 14.07 4.74
C SER A 73 12.13 15.11 5.47
N ALA A 74 12.67 16.31 5.62
CA ALA A 74 11.92 17.49 6.07
C ALA A 74 11.27 18.26 4.89
N GLN A 75 11.50 17.83 3.65
CA GLN A 75 10.92 18.50 2.49
C GLN A 75 9.39 18.33 2.48
N PRO A 76 8.62 19.40 2.21
CA PRO A 76 7.18 19.29 2.12
C PRO A 76 6.80 18.35 0.97
N TRP A 77 5.88 17.42 1.23
CA TRP A 77 5.37 16.54 0.19
C TRP A 77 4.58 17.35 -0.85
N VAL A 78 4.91 17.17 -2.13
CA VAL A 78 4.14 17.72 -3.25
C VAL A 78 3.14 16.65 -3.73
N PRO A 79 1.82 16.83 -3.51
CA PRO A 79 0.84 15.82 -3.90
C PRO A 79 0.89 15.52 -5.41
N ARG A 80 0.93 14.23 -5.77
CA ARG A 80 0.97 13.79 -7.18
C ARG A 80 -0.41 13.74 -7.84
N SER A 81 -1.47 13.61 -7.05
CA SER A 81 -2.85 13.62 -7.50
C SER A 81 -3.76 14.13 -6.38
N ARG A 82 -4.99 14.49 -6.75
CA ARG A 82 -6.09 14.82 -5.83
C ARG A 82 -7.36 14.17 -6.36
N SER A 83 -8.17 13.59 -5.49
CA SER A 83 -9.32 12.78 -5.89
C SER A 83 -10.48 12.95 -4.91
N HIS A 84 -11.70 12.91 -5.43
CA HIS A 84 -12.91 12.73 -4.64
C HIS A 84 -13.66 11.49 -5.11
N VAL A 85 -14.19 10.74 -4.15
CA VAL A 85 -15.08 9.60 -4.38
C VAL A 85 -16.21 9.70 -3.37
N VAL A 86 -17.41 9.28 -3.79
CA VAL A 86 -18.60 9.24 -2.94
C VAL A 86 -19.23 7.86 -3.08
N THR A 87 -19.52 7.23 -1.95
CA THR A 87 -20.45 6.11 -1.87
C THR A 87 -21.83 6.70 -1.59
N PHE A 88 -22.76 6.54 -2.53
CA PHE A 88 -24.12 7.04 -2.38
C PHE A 88 -24.93 6.20 -1.39
N ALA A 89 -26.00 6.77 -0.85
CA ALA A 89 -26.90 6.07 0.07
C ALA A 89 -27.63 4.90 -0.61
N GLU A 90 -27.89 5.04 -1.90
CA GLU A 90 -28.49 4.03 -2.77
C GLU A 90 -27.73 3.98 -4.10
N ASP A 91 -27.81 2.85 -4.80
CA ASP A 91 -27.17 2.68 -6.09
C ASP A 91 -27.79 3.62 -7.13
N LEU A 92 -26.94 4.40 -7.81
CA LEU A 92 -27.38 5.19 -8.96
C LEU A 92 -27.60 4.25 -10.14
N THR A 93 -28.83 4.14 -10.64
CA THR A 93 -29.15 3.36 -11.84
C THR A 93 -29.41 4.24 -13.06
N ASP A 94 -29.68 5.53 -12.86
CA ASP A 94 -29.88 6.49 -13.93
C ASP A 94 -28.55 7.08 -14.41
N ARG A 95 -28.35 7.07 -15.73
CA ARG A 95 -27.12 7.60 -16.34
C ARG A 95 -26.97 9.09 -16.11
N SER A 96 -28.07 9.86 -16.14
CA SER A 96 -27.98 11.31 -15.95
C SER A 96 -27.53 11.67 -14.53
N ALA A 97 -28.00 10.93 -13.52
CA ALA A 97 -27.52 11.06 -12.14
C ALA A 97 -26.02 10.73 -12.00
N MET A 98 -25.53 9.68 -12.66
CA MET A 98 -24.10 9.35 -12.67
C MET A 98 -23.27 10.47 -13.31
N ASP A 99 -23.72 10.99 -14.47
CA ASP A 99 -23.01 12.05 -15.19
C ASP A 99 -22.95 13.34 -14.35
N SER A 100 -24.05 13.72 -13.70
CA SER A 100 -24.08 14.85 -12.76
C SER A 100 -23.11 14.66 -11.58
N ALA A 101 -23.08 13.48 -10.97
CA ALA A 101 -22.16 13.17 -9.88
C ALA A 101 -20.69 13.29 -10.30
N VAL A 102 -20.32 12.77 -11.47
CA VAL A 102 -18.95 12.88 -11.99
C VAL A 102 -18.59 14.33 -12.27
N VAL A 103 -19.48 15.11 -12.88
CA VAL A 103 -19.27 16.55 -13.13
C VAL A 103 -19.04 17.30 -11.82
N ASP A 104 -19.81 17.02 -10.78
CA ASP A 104 -19.66 17.69 -9.49
C ASP A 104 -18.34 17.31 -8.78
N LEU A 105 -17.97 16.03 -8.79
CA LEU A 105 -16.68 15.57 -8.24
C LEU A 105 -15.49 16.16 -8.99
N ALA A 106 -15.59 16.26 -10.32
CA ALA A 106 -14.57 16.88 -11.16
C ALA A 106 -14.45 18.38 -10.85
N ARG A 107 -15.56 19.10 -10.74
CA ARG A 107 -15.56 20.53 -10.37
C ARG A 107 -14.95 20.77 -9.00
N ARG A 108 -15.34 19.99 -7.97
CA ARG A 108 -14.75 20.10 -6.63
C ARG A 108 -13.25 19.87 -6.66
N THR A 109 -12.81 18.80 -7.34
CA THR A 109 -11.38 18.50 -7.48
C THR A 109 -10.64 19.63 -8.18
N LEU A 110 -11.21 20.17 -9.27
CA LEU A 110 -10.63 21.28 -10.02
C LEU A 110 -10.49 22.54 -9.17
N THR A 111 -11.55 22.93 -8.44
CA THR A 111 -11.52 24.11 -7.56
C THR A 111 -10.35 24.02 -6.58
N GLU A 112 -10.20 22.89 -5.89
CA GLU A 112 -9.15 22.73 -4.88
C GLU A 112 -7.74 22.67 -5.49
N VAL A 113 -7.58 22.06 -6.67
CA VAL A 113 -6.29 22.00 -7.39
C VAL A 113 -5.86 23.39 -7.86
N VAL A 114 -6.81 24.21 -8.35
CA VAL A 114 -6.57 25.61 -8.75
C VAL A 114 -6.24 26.49 -7.53
N GLU A 115 -6.97 26.34 -6.42
CA GLU A 115 -6.68 27.06 -5.17
C GLU A 115 -5.28 26.74 -4.62
N GLN A 116 -4.83 25.49 -4.79
CA GLN A 116 -3.48 25.04 -4.45
C GLN A 116 -2.42 25.44 -5.49
N GLN A 117 -2.78 26.24 -6.50
CA GLN A 117 -1.91 26.70 -7.59
C GLN A 117 -1.19 25.56 -8.31
N ARG A 118 -1.86 24.42 -8.46
CA ARG A 118 -1.32 23.24 -9.14
C ARG A 118 -1.68 23.29 -10.62
N THR A 119 -0.77 22.79 -11.46
CA THR A 119 -1.03 22.63 -12.90
C THR A 119 -2.04 21.51 -13.12
N VAL A 120 -3.05 21.79 -13.95
CA VAL A 120 -4.09 20.85 -14.41
C VAL A 120 -3.76 20.39 -15.82
#